data_AF-A0A960D2J3-F1
#
_entry.id   AF-A0A960D2J3-F1
#
_cell.length_a   1.000
_cell.length_b   1.000
_cell.length_c   1.000
_cell.angle_alpha   90.00
_cell.angle_beta   90.00
_cell.angle_gamma   90.00
#
_symmetry.space_group_name_H-M   'P 1'
#
loop_
_entity.id
_entity.type
_entity.pdbx_description
1 polymer ?
#
loop_
_entity_poly.entity_id
_entity_poly.type
_entity_poly.pdbx_seq_one_letter_code
_entity_poly.pdbx_strand_id
1 'polypeptide(L)'
;MILTGRAGLVALIYVLPIAVSPWPATTFVLMLATLVAGVLVDVLLAGSPRALRFTRFGETAARLGQPVEAHLRVHNEGSRRFRGMLRDAWPPSA
;
A
#
# COMPACT_ATOMS: atom_id res chain seq x y z
N MET A 1 0.23 0.23 -2.10
CA MET A 1 -0.51 0.93 -3.17
C MET A 1 -0.99 -0.14 -4.15
N ILE A 2 -2.28 -0.24 -4.45
CA ILE A 2 -2.78 -1.24 -5.43
C ILE A 2 -2.79 -0.63 -6.85
N LEU A 3 -3.11 0.66 -6.98
CA LEU A 3 -2.72 1.58 -8.05
C LEU A 3 -3.26 2.94 -7.57
N THR A 4 -2.46 4.00 -7.55
CA THR A 4 -2.99 5.32 -7.15
C THR A 4 -3.53 6.08 -8.36
N GLY A 5 -4.43 7.05 -8.14
CA GLY A 5 -4.91 7.94 -9.21
C GLY A 5 -3.78 8.67 -9.96
N ARG A 6 -2.60 8.80 -9.35
CA ARG A 6 -1.40 9.34 -10.00
C ARG A 6 -0.90 8.49 -11.17
N ALA A 7 -0.92 7.16 -11.04
CA ALA A 7 -0.53 6.27 -12.13
C ALA A 7 -1.51 6.42 -13.32
N GLY A 8 -2.81 6.53 -13.03
CA GLY A 8 -3.83 6.84 -14.03
C GLY A 8 -3.64 8.21 -14.68
N LEU A 9 -3.30 9.25 -13.90
CA LEU A 9 -3.01 10.59 -14.42
C LEU A 9 -1.80 10.57 -15.37
N VAL A 10 -0.71 9.89 -14.99
CA VAL A 10 0.48 9.76 -15.83
C VAL A 10 0.14 9.03 -17.14
N ALA A 11 -0.62 7.93 -17.05
CA ALA A 11 -1.09 7.22 -18.23
C ALA A 11 -1.96 8.10 -19.14
N LEU A 12 -2.83 8.94 -18.56
CA LEU A 12 -3.64 9.91 -19.31
C LEU A 12 -2.76 10.96 -20.00
N ILE A 13 -1.75 11.49 -19.32
CA ILE A 13 -0.79 12.44 -19.90
C ILE A 13 -0.05 11.79 -21.07
N TYR A 14 0.31 10.51 -20.98
CA TYR A 14 0.97 9.78 -22.06
C TYR A 14 0.13 9.61 -23.33
N VAL A 15 -1.19 9.79 -23.27
CA VAL A 15 -2.03 9.83 -24.48
C VAL A 15 -1.61 10.96 -25.42
N LEU A 16 -1.17 12.11 -24.90
CA LEU A 16 -0.77 13.26 -25.70
C LEU A 16 0.42 12.97 -26.64
N PRO A 17 1.60 12.52 -26.16
CA PRO A 17 2.71 12.20 -27.04
C PRO A 17 2.41 11.04 -27.99
N ILE A 18 1.58 10.07 -27.59
CA ILE A 18 1.16 8.96 -28.46
C ILE A 18 0.32 9.48 -29.63
N ALA A 19 -0.63 10.38 -29.36
CA ALA A 19 -1.56 10.90 -30.36
C ALA A 19 -0.89 11.75 -31.45
N VAL A 20 0.18 12.47 -31.11
CA VAL A 20 0.91 13.34 -32.05
C VAL A 20 2.15 12.69 -32.66
N SER A 21 2.47 11.45 -32.25
CA SER A 21 3.68 10.76 -32.70
C SER A 21 3.56 10.30 -34.16
N PRO A 22 4.62 10.45 -34.97
CA PRO A 22 4.68 9.82 -36.31
C PRO A 22 4.69 8.28 -36.25
N TRP A 23 5.05 7.70 -35.09
CA TRP A 23 5.07 6.25 -34.85
C TRP A 23 4.33 5.93 -33.54
N PRO A 24 2.98 5.94 -33.55
CA PRO A 24 2.19 5.83 -32.33
C PRO A 24 2.41 4.51 -31.58
N ALA A 25 2.63 3.41 -32.29
CA ALA A 25 2.87 2.10 -31.68
C ALA A 25 4.18 2.05 -30.87
N THR A 26 5.28 2.60 -31.39
CA THR A 26 6.57 2.60 -30.67
C THR A 26 6.53 3.56 -29.49
N THR A 27 5.92 4.73 -29.66
CA THR A 27 5.72 5.69 -28.56
C THR A 27 4.86 5.08 -27.45
N PHE A 28 3.80 4.35 -27.78
CA PHE A 28 2.99 3.64 -26.79
C PHE A 28 3.82 2.64 -25.99
N VAL A 29 4.61 1.79 -26.65
CA VAL A 29 5.45 0.79 -25.97
C VAL A 29 6.45 1.45 -25.02
N LEU A 30 7.10 2.53 -25.45
CA LEU A 30 8.03 3.28 -24.60
C LEU A 30 7.34 3.88 -23.37
N MET A 31 6.21 4.54 -23.55
CA MET A 31 5.43 5.14 -22.45
C MET A 31 4.90 4.10 -21.48
N LEU A 32 4.45 2.95 -21.99
CA LEU A 32 4.02 1.83 -21.16
C LEU A 32 5.20 1.27 -20.35
N ALA A 33 6.36 1.08 -21.00
CA ALA A 33 7.56 0.57 -20.34
C ALA A 33 8.02 1.51 -19.21
N THR A 34 8.04 2.82 -19.43
CA THR A 34 8.41 3.79 -18.40
C THR A 34 7.40 3.83 -17.26
N LEU A 35 6.09 3.74 -17.55
CA LEU A 35 5.05 3.66 -16.53
C LEU A 35 5.21 2.41 -15.65
N VAL A 36 5.37 1.25 -16.28
CA VAL A 36 5.57 -0.04 -15.59
C VAL A 36 6.83 0.02 -14.73
N ALA A 37 7.94 0.53 -15.26
CA ALA A 37 9.17 0.69 -14.51
C ALA A 37 8.98 1.59 -13.27
N GLY A 38 8.28 2.72 -13.43
CA GLY A 38 7.97 3.62 -12.31
C GLY A 38 7.13 2.95 -11.22
N VAL A 39 6.10 2.19 -11.62
CA VAL A 39 5.27 1.41 -10.68
C VAL A 39 6.09 0.33 -9.98
N LEU A 40 6.96 -0.38 -10.70
CA LEU A 40 7.85 -1.38 -10.11
C LEU A 40 8.80 -0.77 -9.09
N VAL A 41 9.38 0.40 -9.37
CA VAL A 41 10.23 1.13 -8.42
C VAL A 41 9.43 1.53 -7.17
N ASP A 42 8.21 2.02 -7.32
CA ASP A 42 7.34 2.38 -6.19
C ASP A 42 7.02 1.17 -5.31
N VAL A 43 6.60 0.04 -5.91
CA VAL A 43 6.38 -1.23 -5.21
C VAL A 43 7.67 -1.74 -4.56
N LEU A 44 8.78 -1.62 -5.30
CA LEU A 44 10.17 -1.72 -4.87
C LEU A 44 10.38 -1.10 -3.49
N LEU A 45 10.15 0.20 -3.45
CA LEU A 45 10.42 1.11 -2.34
C LEU A 45 9.41 0.98 -1.20
N ALA A 46 8.22 0.46 -1.45
CA ALA A 46 7.20 0.27 -0.44
C ALA A 46 7.64 -0.73 0.65
N GLY A 47 7.35 -0.42 1.91
CA GLY A 47 7.53 -1.35 3.01
C GLY A 47 6.63 -2.58 2.86
N SER A 48 7.19 -3.77 3.11
CA SER A 48 6.45 -5.04 2.99
C SER A 48 5.47 -5.22 4.17
N PRO A 49 4.16 -5.39 3.92
CA PRO A 49 3.21 -5.70 4.99
C PRO A 49 3.51 -7.06 5.67
N ARG A 50 4.14 -7.99 4.94
CA ARG A 50 4.50 -9.32 5.46
C ARG A 50 5.61 -9.28 6.51
N ALA A 51 6.38 -8.19 6.53
CA ALA A 51 7.43 -7.97 7.53
C ALA A 51 6.90 -7.30 8.81
N LEU A 52 5.59 -7.04 8.90
CA LEU A 52 4.97 -6.53 10.11
C LEU A 52 4.57 -7.69 11.01
N ARG A 53 5.06 -7.66 12.25
CA ARG A 53 4.69 -8.58 13.31
C ARG A 53 3.72 -7.89 14.27
N PHE A 54 2.61 -8.56 14.54
CA PHE A 54 1.56 -8.08 15.44
C PHE A 54 1.55 -8.92 16.70
N THR A 55 1.51 -8.29 17.87
CA THR A 55 1.43 -8.98 19.16
C THR A 55 0.44 -8.27 20.05
N ARG A 56 -0.56 -9.00 20.57
CA ARG A 56 -1.53 -8.52 21.54
C ARG A 56 -1.09 -8.90 22.95
N PHE A 57 -1.27 -7.98 23.89
CA PHE A 57 -0.98 -8.17 25.31
C PHE A 57 -1.88 -7.24 26.14
N GLY A 58 -2.03 -7.54 27.42
CA GLY A 58 -2.99 -6.89 28.32
C GLY A 58 -3.82 -7.92 29.08
N GLU A 59 -4.92 -7.48 29.70
CA GLU A 59 -5.81 -8.37 30.44
C GLU A 59 -6.52 -9.35 29.49
N THR A 60 -6.53 -10.63 29.86
CA THR A 60 -7.17 -11.71 29.07
C THR A 60 -8.56 -12.07 29.57
N ALA A 61 -8.99 -11.52 30.71
CA ALA A 61 -10.29 -11.75 31.31
C ALA A 61 -10.77 -10.48 32.04
N ALA A 62 -12.03 -10.15 31.86
CA ALA A 62 -12.67 -9.02 32.53
C ALA A 62 -14.13 -9.33 32.83
N ARG A 63 -14.72 -8.59 33.77
CA ARG A 63 -16.15 -8.68 34.05
C ARG A 63 -16.96 -7.94 33.00
N LEU A 64 -18.20 -8.35 32.78
CA LEU A 64 -19.11 -7.65 31.88
C LEU A 64 -19.27 -6.19 32.33
N GLY A 65 -19.00 -5.25 31.42
CA GLY A 65 -19.06 -3.80 31.68
C GLY A 65 -17.80 -3.22 32.34
N GLN A 66 -16.78 -4.04 32.65
CA GLN A 66 -15.49 -3.53 33.11
C GLN A 66 -14.68 -2.97 31.92
N PRO A 67 -14.18 -1.73 31.99
CA PRO A 67 -13.25 -1.22 31.00
C PRO A 67 -11.92 -1.99 31.08
N VAL A 68 -11.37 -2.35 29.92
CA VAL A 68 -10.11 -3.10 29.81
C VAL A 68 -9.15 -2.35 28.91
N GLU A 69 -7.88 -2.30 29.30
CA GLU A 69 -6.81 -1.84 28.43
C GLU A 69 -6.32 -2.99 27.54
N ALA A 70 -6.48 -2.83 26.23
CA ALA A 70 -5.95 -3.74 25.24
C ALA A 70 -4.77 -3.09 24.50
N HIS A 71 -3.64 -3.78 24.43
CA HIS A 71 -2.47 -3.30 23.72
C HIS A 71 -2.18 -4.14 22.47
N LEU A 72 -1.96 -3.45 21.36
CA LEU A 72 -1.48 -4.02 20.12
C LEU A 72 -0.12 -3.44 19.77
N ARG A 73 0.93 -4.26 19.85
CA ARG A 73 2.27 -3.89 19.38
C ARG A 73 2.43 -4.29 17.93
N VAL A 74 2.83 -3.32 17.13
CA VAL A 74 3.18 -3.48 15.72
C VAL A 74 4.69 -3.31 15.61
N HIS A 75 5.38 -4.37 15.24
CA HIS A 75 6.82 -4.33 15.02
C HIS A 75 7.10 -4.49 13.52
N ASN A 76 7.89 -3.59 12.95
CA ASN A 76 8.32 -3.69 11.56
C ASN A 76 9.72 -4.31 11.52
N GLU A 77 9.80 -5.59 11.13
CA GLU A 77 11.06 -6.33 10.98
C GLU A 77 11.69 -6.10 9.59
N GLY A 78 11.02 -5.32 8.73
CA GLY A 78 11.53 -4.96 7.42
C GLY A 78 12.55 -3.82 7.48
N SER A 79 13.40 -3.75 6.46
CA SER A 79 14.40 -2.68 6.30
C SER A 79 13.82 -1.34 5.84
N ARG A 80 12.54 -1.30 5.43
CA ARG A 80 11.89 -0.12 4.86
C ARG A 80 10.76 0.36 5.76
N ARG A 81 10.53 1.68 5.79
CA ARG A 81 9.43 2.27 6.55
C ARG A 81 8.09 1.85 5.95
N PHE A 82 7.26 1.20 6.76
CA PHE A 82 5.87 0.93 6.41
C PHE A 82 5.00 2.18 6.61
N ARG A 83 4.11 2.46 5.65
CA ARG A 83 3.07 3.49 5.75
C ARG A 83 1.75 2.86 5.30
N GLY A 84 0.78 2.84 6.20
CA GLY A 84 -0.53 2.26 5.93
C GLY A 84 -1.49 2.50 7.09
N MET A 85 -2.72 2.04 6.92
CA MET A 85 -3.72 2.01 7.98
C MET A 85 -3.77 0.62 8.59
N LEU A 86 -3.79 0.57 9.92
CA LEU A 86 -4.07 -0.64 10.67
C LEU A 86 -5.48 -0.53 11.23
N ARG A 87 -6.32 -1.50 10.90
CA ARG A 87 -7.66 -1.61 11.46
C ARG A 87 -7.68 -2.81 12.39
N ASP A 88 -7.75 -2.53 13.68
CA ASP A 88 -7.94 -3.57 14.68
C ASP A 88 -9.42 -3.94 14.71
N ALA A 89 -9.79 -5.00 13.98
CA ALA A 89 -11.17 -5.46 13.91
C ALA A 89 -11.49 -6.28 15.16
N TRP A 90 -12.21 -5.66 16.09
CA TRP A 90 -12.77 -6.35 17.24
C TRP A 90 -14.09 -7.03 16.88
N PRO A 91 -14.32 -8.29 17.31
CA PRO A 91 -15.63 -8.91 17.17
C PRO A 91 -16.66 -8.16 18.04
N PRO A 92 -17.93 -8.10 17.63
CA PRO A 92 -18.96 -7.33 18.33
C PRO A 92 -19.31 -7.86 19.73
N SER A 93 -18.86 -9.08 20.06
CA SER A 93 -19.03 -9.70 21.37
C SER A 93 -17.91 -9.38 22.35
N ALA A 94 -16.89 -8.62 21.92
CA ALA A 94 -15.78 -8.21 22.77
C ALA A 94 -16.17 -7.13 23.77
#